data_AF-A0A7K3J0D1-F1
#
_entry.id   AF-A0A7K3J0D1-F1
#
_cell.length_a   1.000
_cell.length_b   1.000
_cell.length_c   1.000
_cell.angle_alpha   90.00
_cell.angle_beta   90.00
_cell.angle_gamma   90.00
#
_symmetry.space_group_name_H-M   'P 1'
#
loop_
_entity.id
_entity.type
_entity.pdbx_description
1 polymer ?
#
loop_
_entity_poly.entity_id
_entity_poly.type
_entity_poly.pdbx_seq_one_letter_code
_entity_poly.pdbx_strand_id
1 'polypeptide(L)'
;SFDAGPSGLLYLIEDFSLSSAFHTTNNLYKLQDDKWKLIDSDNISGIGFSARVALDRRNYCWIADRKDGSIILNVYNGRSWRSSMPGSFPDDFITTLKVDYENNIWLGTYENGIIVLNQ
;
A
#
# COMPACT_ATOMS: atom_id res chain seq x y z
N SER A 1 8.33 -4.45 -0.68
CA SER A 1 7.61 -4.58 0.63
C SER A 1 6.58 -5.70 0.53
N PHE A 2 6.26 -6.44 1.60
CA PHE A 2 5.19 -7.45 1.56
C PHE A 2 4.41 -7.49 2.89
N ASP A 3 3.22 -8.07 2.85
CA ASP A 3 2.46 -8.42 4.05
C ASP A 3 1.58 -9.66 3.81
N ALA A 4 1.17 -10.33 4.89
CA ALA A 4 0.32 -11.51 4.87
C ALA A 4 -0.94 -11.33 5.71
N GLY A 5 -2.07 -11.72 5.14
CA GLY A 5 -3.38 -11.60 5.75
C GLY A 5 -3.81 -12.87 6.49
N PRO A 6 -4.89 -12.80 7.29
CA PRO A 6 -5.33 -13.92 8.13
C PRO A 6 -5.65 -15.21 7.38
N SER A 7 -6.00 -15.16 6.09
CA SER A 7 -6.32 -16.35 5.29
C SER A 7 -5.10 -17.01 4.64
N GLY A 8 -3.88 -16.57 4.97
CA GLY A 8 -2.66 -16.97 4.23
C GLY A 8 -2.51 -16.26 2.90
N LEU A 9 -3.30 -15.21 2.64
CA LEU A 9 -3.15 -14.37 1.46
C LEU A 9 -1.91 -13.50 1.61
N LEU A 10 -1.09 -13.36 0.57
CA LEU A 10 0.09 -12.49 0.61
C LEU A 10 0.05 -11.47 -0.52
N TYR A 11 0.37 -10.21 -0.20
CA TYR A 11 0.65 -9.17 -1.18
C TYR A 11 2.12 -8.78 -1.12
N LEU A 12 2.73 -8.61 -2.29
CA LEU A 12 4.13 -8.22 -2.48
C LEU A 12 4.20 -7.06 -3.46
N ILE A 13 4.83 -5.97 -3.04
CA ILE A 13 5.30 -4.90 -3.92
C ILE A 13 6.76 -5.20 -4.25
N GLU A 14 7.06 -5.33 -5.54
CA GLU A 14 8.42 -5.44 -6.05
C GLU A 14 9.26 -4.21 -5.68
N ASP A 15 10.58 -4.38 -5.60
CA ASP A 15 11.50 -3.29 -5.29
C ASP A 15 12.49 -3.11 -6.43
N PHE A 16 12.24 -2.13 -7.31
CA PHE A 16 13.18 -1.69 -8.34
C PHE A 16 14.04 -0.50 -7.90
N SER A 17 14.10 -0.14 -6.61
CA SER A 17 14.71 1.11 -6.12
C SER A 17 16.19 1.31 -6.45
N LEU A 18 16.89 0.27 -6.93
CA LEU A 18 18.30 0.32 -7.36
C LEU A 18 18.52 -0.13 -8.82
N SER A 19 17.45 -0.32 -9.59
CA SER A 19 17.53 -0.69 -11.00
C SER A 19 17.66 0.57 -11.86
N SER A 20 18.63 0.58 -12.79
CA SER A 20 18.77 1.62 -13.82
C SER A 20 17.64 1.62 -14.85
N ALA A 21 16.71 0.66 -14.76
CA ALA A 21 15.48 0.70 -15.53
C ALA A 21 14.54 1.70 -14.86
N PHE A 22 14.33 2.83 -15.53
CA PHE A 22 13.34 3.87 -15.21
C PHE A 22 11.89 3.35 -15.32
N HIS A 23 11.59 2.14 -14.87
CA HIS A 23 10.21 1.74 -14.65
C HIS A 23 9.69 2.59 -13.49
N THR A 24 8.81 3.52 -13.83
CA THR A 24 8.30 4.57 -12.95
C THR A 24 7.32 4.05 -11.89
N THR A 25 7.05 2.74 -11.87
CA THR A 25 6.04 2.12 -11.01
C THR A 25 6.43 0.68 -10.66
N ASN A 26 6.44 0.35 -9.36
CA ASN A 26 6.55 -1.01 -8.86
C ASN A 26 5.27 -1.81 -9.20
N ASN A 27 5.43 -3.12 -9.36
CA ASN A 27 4.31 -4.04 -9.53
C ASN A 27 3.79 -4.55 -8.18
N LEU A 28 2.48 -4.84 -8.12
CA LEU A 28 1.84 -5.51 -7.00
C LEU A 28 1.47 -6.95 -7.39
N TYR A 29 1.93 -7.91 -6.60
CA TYR A 29 1.58 -9.31 -6.74
C TYR A 29 0.72 -9.78 -5.58
N LYS A 30 -0.17 -10.71 -5.90
CA LYS A 30 -0.98 -11.47 -4.96
C LYS A 30 -0.61 -12.95 -5.05
N LEU A 31 -0.24 -13.57 -3.93
CA LEU A 31 -0.09 -15.02 -3.81
C LEU A 31 -1.34 -15.62 -3.19
N GLN A 32 -1.99 -16.53 -3.91
CA GLN A 32 -3.13 -17.29 -3.43
C GLN A 32 -3.09 -18.69 -4.04
N ASP A 33 -3.26 -19.73 -3.22
CA ASP A 33 -3.23 -21.14 -3.65
C ASP A 33 -1.96 -21.49 -4.45
N ASP A 34 -0.79 -21.13 -3.91
CA ASP A 34 0.54 -21.33 -4.51
C ASP A 34 0.73 -20.70 -5.90
N LYS A 35 -0.14 -19.76 -6.28
CA LYS A 35 -0.07 -19.04 -7.56
C LYS A 35 0.09 -17.55 -7.35
N TRP A 36 1.13 -17.00 -7.94
CA TRP A 36 1.33 -15.56 -8.05
C TRP A 36 0.47 -14.99 -9.18
N LYS A 37 -0.20 -13.88 -8.90
CA LYS A 37 -0.96 -13.09 -9.87
C LYS A 37 -0.53 -11.65 -9.78
N LEU A 38 -0.18 -11.06 -10.93
CA LEU A 38 -0.01 -9.61 -11.06
C LEU A 38 -1.38 -8.95 -10.88
N ILE A 39 -1.44 -7.94 -10.02
CA ILE A 39 -2.64 -7.14 -9.80
C ILE A 39 -2.53 -5.89 -10.65
N ASP A 40 -3.57 -5.65 -11.43
CA ASP A 40 -3.72 -4.42 -12.18
C ASP A 40 -3.81 -3.22 -11.23
N SER A 41 -2.86 -2.31 -11.39
CA SER A 41 -2.74 -1.07 -10.64
C SER A 41 -2.98 0.17 -11.52
N ASP A 42 -3.48 0.06 -12.75
CA ASP A 42 -3.68 1.20 -13.66
C ASP A 42 -4.70 2.22 -13.13
N ASN A 43 -5.63 1.76 -12.27
CA ASN A 43 -6.62 2.62 -11.62
C ASN A 43 -6.04 3.48 -10.48
N ILE A 44 -4.83 3.16 -10.03
CA ILE A 44 -4.03 4.03 -9.16
C ILE A 44 -2.86 4.53 -10.02
N SER A 45 -2.26 5.68 -9.72
CA SER A 45 -1.26 6.30 -10.62
C SER A 45 0.11 5.59 -10.57
N GLY A 46 0.11 4.26 -10.56
CA GLY A 46 1.25 3.42 -10.23
C GLY A 46 1.48 3.28 -8.73
N ILE A 47 2.44 2.43 -8.40
CA ILE A 47 2.94 2.24 -7.04
C ILE A 47 4.39 2.73 -7.02
N GLY A 48 4.68 3.74 -6.22
CA GLY A 48 5.99 4.34 -6.09
C GLY A 48 6.99 3.46 -5.35
N PHE A 49 8.26 3.83 -5.47
CA PHE A 49 9.39 3.14 -4.84
C PHE A 49 9.31 3.10 -3.31
N SER A 50 8.70 4.13 -2.70
CA SER A 50 8.55 4.24 -1.24
C SER A 50 7.23 3.70 -0.72
N ALA A 51 6.43 3.04 -1.54
CA ALA A 51 5.14 2.52 -1.11
C ALA A 51 5.29 1.50 0.03
N ARG A 52 4.34 1.53 0.98
CA ARG A 52 4.19 0.53 2.04
C ARG A 52 2.91 -0.24 1.80
N VAL A 53 2.95 -1.55 2.02
CA VAL A 53 1.78 -2.43 1.91
C VAL A 53 1.43 -3.04 3.26
N ALA A 54 0.14 -3.18 3.53
CA ALA A 54 -0.38 -3.93 4.65
C ALA A 54 -1.70 -4.63 4.26
N LEU A 55 -1.97 -5.80 4.81
CA LEU A 55 -3.28 -6.42 4.72
C LEU A 55 -4.10 -6.11 5.97
N ASP A 56 -5.36 -5.75 5.75
CA ASP A 56 -6.32 -5.65 6.84
C ASP A 56 -6.92 -7.02 7.20
N ARG A 57 -7.69 -7.07 8.29
CA ARG A 57 -8.31 -8.30 8.80
C ARG A 57 -9.36 -8.89 7.85
N ARG A 58 -9.78 -8.15 6.82
CA ARG A 58 -10.70 -8.57 5.74
C ARG A 58 -9.93 -9.06 4.50
N ASN A 59 -8.60 -9.11 4.57
CA ASN A 59 -7.68 -9.37 3.46
C ASN A 59 -7.70 -8.30 2.36
N TYR A 60 -8.10 -7.07 2.67
CA TYR A 60 -7.93 -5.97 1.73
C TYR A 60 -6.49 -5.47 1.78
N CYS A 61 -5.92 -5.21 0.60
CA CYS A 61 -4.57 -4.70 0.46
C CYS A 61 -4.60 -3.18 0.57
N TRP A 62 -3.93 -2.64 1.59
CA TRP A 62 -3.70 -1.22 1.76
C TRP A 62 -2.32 -0.86 1.26
N ILE A 63 -2.23 0.23 0.47
CA ILE A 63 -0.99 0.79 -0.03
C ILE A 63 -0.94 2.26 0.35
N ALA A 64 0.02 2.62 1.19
CA ALA A 64 0.35 4.01 1.45
C ALA A 64 1.51 4.41 0.54
N ASP A 65 1.36 5.52 -0.17
CA ASP A 65 2.36 6.04 -1.11
C ASP A 65 2.37 7.58 -1.13
N ARG A 66 3.30 8.17 -1.86
CA ARG A 66 3.36 9.61 -2.08
C ARG A 66 3.08 9.96 -3.53
N LYS A 67 2.26 10.99 -3.72
CA LYS A 67 1.98 11.58 -5.02
C LYS A 67 1.87 13.08 -4.89
N ASP A 68 2.55 13.81 -5.77
CA ASP A 68 2.55 15.28 -5.82
C ASP A 68 2.89 15.95 -4.46
N GLY A 69 3.73 15.30 -3.66
CA GLY A 69 4.16 15.79 -2.34
C GLY A 69 3.33 15.25 -1.16
N SER A 70 2.08 14.89 -1.40
CA SER A 70 1.14 14.41 -0.38
C SER A 70 1.10 12.88 -0.27
N ILE A 71 0.69 12.41 0.90
CA ILE A 71 0.38 10.99 1.11
C ILE A 71 -0.95 10.65 0.43
N ILE A 72 -0.97 9.52 -0.28
CA ILE A 72 -2.18 8.88 -0.81
C ILE A 72 -2.28 7.47 -0.23
N LEU A 73 -3.48 7.14 0.25
CA LEU A 73 -3.80 5.80 0.72
C LEU A 73 -4.76 5.13 -0.26
N ASN A 74 -4.32 3.99 -0.80
CA ASN A 74 -5.09 3.16 -1.70
C ASN A 74 -5.50 1.87 -1.00
N VAL A 75 -6.71 1.37 -1.28
CA VAL A 75 -7.18 0.07 -0.80
C VAL A 75 -7.77 -0.75 -1.93
N TYR A 76 -7.33 -2.01 -2.04
CA TYR A 76 -7.83 -3.00 -2.98
C TYR A 76 -8.57 -4.10 -2.25
N ASN A 77 -9.86 -4.27 -2.56
CA ASN A 77 -10.73 -5.26 -1.92
C ASN A 77 -10.75 -6.64 -2.62
N GLY A 78 -9.83 -6.88 -3.57
CA GLY A 78 -9.84 -8.07 -4.42
C GLY A 78 -10.63 -7.93 -5.73
N ARG A 79 -11.30 -6.80 -5.95
CA ARG A 79 -12.05 -6.50 -7.18
C ARG A 79 -11.78 -5.09 -7.72
N SER A 80 -11.74 -4.10 -6.85
CA SER A 80 -11.66 -2.68 -7.21
C SER A 80 -10.75 -1.92 -6.26
N TRP A 81 -10.15 -0.85 -6.78
CA TRP A 81 -9.40 0.13 -6.00
C TRP A 81 -10.29 1.23 -5.45
N ARG A 82 -9.90 1.78 -4.29
CA ARG A 82 -10.35 3.07 -3.77
C ARG A 82 -9.14 3.84 -3.29
N SER A 83 -9.17 5.15 -3.49
CA SER A 83 -8.08 6.06 -3.09
C SER A 83 -8.62 7.15 -2.17
N SER A 84 -7.80 7.59 -1.23
CA SER A 84 -8.08 8.81 -0.47
C SER A 84 -8.15 10.03 -1.39
N MET A 85 -8.90 11.06 -0.99
CA MET A 85 -8.92 12.32 -1.73
C MET A 85 -7.54 13.01 -1.62
N PRO A 86 -7.08 13.72 -2.65
CA PRO A 86 -5.88 14.55 -2.56
C PRO A 86 -5.96 15.53 -1.37
N GLY A 87 -4.87 15.68 -0.62
CA GLY A 87 -4.82 16.54 0.56
C GLY A 87 -5.53 16.00 1.81
N SER A 88 -6.00 14.74 1.81
CA SER A 88 -6.57 14.11 3.02
C SER A 88 -5.53 13.86 4.12
N PHE A 89 -4.24 13.87 3.75
CA PHE A 89 -3.11 13.61 4.62
C PHE A 89 -2.07 14.72 4.44
N PRO A 90 -1.24 15.00 5.46
CA PRO A 90 -0.18 15.99 5.36
C PRO A 90 0.87 15.60 4.30
N ASP A 91 1.57 16.62 3.80
CA ASP A 91 2.75 16.43 2.96
C ASP A 91 3.90 15.88 3.81
N ASP A 92 4.13 14.58 3.72
CA ASP A 92 5.13 13.89 4.53
C ASP A 92 5.65 12.62 3.85
N PHE A 93 6.71 12.04 4.39
CA PHE A 93 7.24 10.74 4.02
C PHE A 93 6.64 9.63 4.89
N ILE A 94 6.25 8.55 4.22
CA ILE A 94 5.71 7.37 4.89
C ILE A 94 6.87 6.52 5.40
N THR A 95 6.87 6.24 6.69
CA THR A 95 7.88 5.37 7.32
C THR A 95 7.38 3.94 7.46
N THR A 96 6.09 3.76 7.81
CA THR A 96 5.49 2.43 8.00
C THR A 96 3.98 2.44 7.79
N LEU A 97 3.42 1.27 7.49
CA LEU A 97 1.98 1.00 7.45
C LEU A 97 1.71 -0.31 8.20
N LYS A 98 0.81 -0.29 9.18
CA LYS A 98 0.47 -1.46 10.02
C LYS A 98 -1.02 -1.53 10.29
N VAL A 99 -1.51 -2.74 10.56
CA VAL A 99 -2.90 -2.99 10.97
C VAL A 99 -2.89 -3.58 12.37
N ASP A 100 -3.73 -3.08 13.26
CA ASP A 100 -3.87 -3.61 14.62
C ASP A 100 -4.96 -4.70 14.72
N TYR A 101 -5.19 -5.19 15.94
CA TYR A 101 -6.17 -6.25 16.21
C TYR A 101 -7.63 -5.78 16.09
N GLU A 102 -7.89 -4.48 16.24
CA GLU A 102 -9.20 -3.84 16.05
C GLU A 102 -9.44 -3.46 14.59
N ASN A 103 -8.49 -3.80 13.71
CA ASN A 103 -8.50 -3.50 12.30
C ASN A 103 -8.32 -2.00 11.97
N ASN A 104 -7.73 -1.20 12.87
CA ASN A 104 -7.32 0.17 12.54
C ASN A 104 -6.06 0.16 11.67
N ILE A 105 -5.94 1.14 10.79
CA ILE A 105 -4.74 1.36 9.97
C ILE A 105 -3.85 2.40 10.66
N TRP A 106 -2.63 2.01 10.96
CA TRP A 106 -1.59 2.83 11.57
C TRP A 106 -0.57 3.22 10.51
N LEU A 107 -0.48 4.52 10.24
CA LEU A 107 0.44 5.11 9.28
C LEU A 107 1.50 5.92 10.03
N GLY A 108 2.75 5.49 9.93
CA GLY A 108 3.88 6.26 10.42
C GLY A 108 4.33 7.28 9.37
N THR A 109 4.59 8.49 9.82
CA THR A 109 5.06 9.63 9.02
C THR A 109 6.40 10.13 9.56
N TYR A 110 7.18 10.85 8.76
CA TYR A 110 8.52 11.29 9.16
C TYR A 110 8.48 12.54 10.05
N GLU A 111 7.63 13.52 9.72
CA GLU A 111 7.53 14.80 10.44
C GLU A 111 6.28 14.90 11.34
N ASN A 112 5.18 14.26 10.97
CA ASN A 112 3.87 14.42 11.61
C ASN A 112 3.51 13.29 12.61
N GLY A 113 4.46 12.41 12.93
CA GLY A 113 4.25 11.31 13.87
C GLY A 113 3.39 10.18 13.30
N ILE A 114 2.28 9.85 13.95
CA ILE A 114 1.43 8.69 13.64
C ILE A 114 0.02 9.15 13.30
N ILE A 115 -0.51 8.64 12.19
CA ILE A 115 -1.90 8.81 11.77
C ILE A 115 -2.63 7.48 11.96
N VAL A 116 -3.81 7.52 12.60
CA VAL A 116 -4.65 6.36 12.83
C VAL A 116 -5.97 6.52 12.08
N LEU A 117 -6.33 5.51 11.29
CA LEU A 117 -7.59 5.44 10.58
C LEU A 117 -8.42 4.29 11.16
N ASN A 118 -9.56 4.66 11.74
CA ASN A 118 -10.54 3.69 12.23
C ASN A 118 -11.38 3.22 11.04
N GLN A 119 -11.60 1.90 10.96
CA GLN A 119 -12.25 1.24 9.81
C GLN A 119 -13.76 1.05 9.95
#